data_AF-A0A8K0QJ38-F1
#
_entry.id   AF-A0A8K0QJ38-F1
#
_cell.length_a   1.000
_cell.length_b   1.000
_cell.length_c   1.000
_cell.angle_alpha   90.00
_cell.angle_beta   90.00
_cell.angle_gamma   90.00
#
_symmetry.space_group_name_H-M   'P 1'
#
loop_
_entity.id
_entity.type
_entity.pdbx_description
1 polymer ?
#
loop_
_entity_poly.entity_id
_entity_poly.type
_entity_poly.pdbx_seq_one_letter_code
_entity_poly.pdbx_strand_id
1 'polypeptide(L)'
;MEQYRFQPLPTANHIRLITIHPGRFDDDIVVSLDPITLTQDTPSHYEALSYVWDKEQNPRPIYVGKHERSAISVTRNLTIALDHLRYPDKPRVMWIDALCIDQSSDIEKGSQVALMGKIYRFATQVVAWFGLEQDNSTRAL
;
A
#
# COMPACT_ATOMS: atom_id res chain seq x y z
N MET A 1 -12.01 9.41 15.00
CA MET A 1 -11.80 8.27 14.07
C MET A 1 -10.99 7.23 14.79
N GLU A 2 -11.33 5.95 14.66
CA GLU A 2 -10.58 4.87 15.30
C GLU A 2 -9.39 4.47 14.42
N GLN A 3 -8.27 4.13 15.05
CA GLN A 3 -7.14 3.54 14.33
C GLN A 3 -7.55 2.15 13.83
N TYR A 4 -7.28 1.85 12.55
CA TYR A 4 -7.54 0.53 12.01
C TYR A 4 -6.77 -0.55 12.77
N ARG A 5 -7.46 -1.62 13.14
CA ARG A 5 -6.89 -2.79 13.80
C ARG A 5 -6.72 -3.90 12.79
N PHE A 6 -5.47 -4.28 12.53
CA PHE A 6 -5.15 -5.40 11.67
C PHE A 6 -5.65 -6.71 12.28
N GLN A 7 -6.30 -7.54 11.47
CA GLN A 7 -6.58 -8.92 11.84
C GLN A 7 -5.35 -9.79 11.53
N PRO A 8 -4.91 -10.67 12.44
CA PRO A 8 -3.75 -11.53 12.20
C PRO A 8 -3.84 -12.30 10.89
N LEU A 9 -2.73 -12.40 10.17
CA LEU A 9 -2.66 -13.24 8.98
C LEU A 9 -2.82 -14.72 9.35
N PRO A 10 -3.60 -15.52 8.59
CA PRO A 10 -3.86 -16.92 8.93
C PRO A 10 -2.61 -17.79 8.99
N THR A 11 -1.63 -17.53 8.12
CA THR A 11 -0.37 -18.29 8.05
C THR A 11 0.78 -17.39 7.61
N ALA A 12 2.02 -17.87 7.79
CA ALA A 12 3.23 -17.17 7.37
C ALA A 12 3.37 -17.00 5.85
N ASN A 13 2.55 -17.68 5.03
CA ASN A 13 2.55 -17.54 3.56
C ASN A 13 1.38 -16.67 3.06
N HIS A 14 0.65 -16.00 3.96
CA HIS A 14 -0.34 -15.00 3.57
C HIS A 14 0.28 -13.61 3.51
N ILE A 15 -0.28 -12.78 2.63
CA ILE A 15 -0.03 -11.35 2.58
C ILE A 15 -1.38 -10.64 2.57
N ARG A 16 -1.43 -9.34 2.90
CA ARG A 16 -2.60 -8.52 2.58
C ARG A 16 -2.37 -7.81 1.27
N LEU A 17 -3.41 -7.66 0.47
CA LEU A 17 -3.46 -6.73 -0.64
C LEU A 17 -4.42 -5.61 -0.29
N ILE A 18 -4.12 -4.41 -0.76
CA ILE A 18 -5.07 -3.31 -0.75
C ILE A 18 -5.80 -3.24 -2.08
N THR A 19 -7.09 -2.98 -2.03
CA THR A 19 -7.85 -2.49 -3.17
C THR A 19 -8.08 -1.00 -2.97
N ILE A 20 -7.41 -0.16 -3.75
CA ILE A 20 -7.64 1.28 -3.80
C ILE A 20 -8.93 1.51 -4.57
N HIS A 21 -9.94 2.11 -3.92
CA HIS A 21 -11.22 2.42 -4.57
C HIS A 21 -11.06 3.64 -5.49
N PRO A 22 -11.86 3.72 -6.57
CA PRO A 22 -11.81 4.85 -7.48
C PRO A 22 -12.24 6.15 -6.80
N GLY A 23 -11.68 7.26 -7.25
CA GLY A 23 -11.97 8.60 -6.73
C GLY A 23 -11.21 9.68 -7.49
N ARG A 24 -11.62 10.93 -7.33
CA ARG A 24 -10.91 12.06 -7.96
C ARG A 24 -9.66 12.40 -7.16
N PHE A 25 -8.73 13.10 -7.81
CA PHE A 25 -7.59 13.66 -7.11
C PHE A 25 -8.07 14.51 -5.92
N ASP A 26 -7.40 14.37 -4.77
CA ASP A 26 -7.72 15.01 -3.49
C ASP A 26 -8.99 14.55 -2.74
N ASP A 27 -9.83 13.70 -3.33
CA ASP A 27 -10.90 13.03 -2.57
C ASP A 27 -10.29 12.14 -1.49
N ASP A 28 -11.01 11.88 -0.40
CA ASP A 28 -10.57 10.92 0.62
C ASP A 28 -10.23 9.56 -0.01
N ILE A 29 -9.07 9.01 0.36
CA ILE A 29 -8.62 7.73 -0.17
C ILE A 29 -9.26 6.62 0.66
N VAL A 30 -10.07 5.80 0.00
CA VAL A 30 -10.70 4.61 0.59
C VAL A 30 -10.03 3.36 0.03
N VAL A 31 -9.71 2.41 0.91
CA VAL A 31 -9.15 1.11 0.55
C VAL A 31 -9.93 -0.04 1.19
N SER A 32 -9.90 -1.21 0.56
CA SER A 32 -10.19 -2.50 1.23
C SER A 32 -8.90 -3.26 1.46
N LEU A 33 -8.80 -4.04 2.53
CA LEU A 33 -7.67 -4.91 2.83
C LEU A 33 -8.12 -6.36 2.85
N ASP A 34 -7.51 -7.18 2.00
CA ASP A 34 -7.91 -8.57 1.81
C ASP A 34 -6.69 -9.50 1.95
N PRO A 35 -6.69 -10.46 2.89
CA PRO A 35 -5.63 -11.44 3.00
C PRO A 35 -5.71 -12.46 1.87
N ILE A 36 -4.57 -12.79 1.26
CA ILE A 36 -4.44 -13.81 0.22
C ILE A 36 -3.30 -14.77 0.56
N THR A 37 -3.37 -15.99 0.02
CA THR A 37 -2.22 -16.90 0.05
C THR A 37 -1.26 -16.54 -1.09
N LEU A 38 0.01 -16.34 -0.78
CA LEU A 38 1.05 -16.10 -1.77
C LEU A 38 1.49 -17.42 -2.40
N THR A 39 0.84 -17.83 -3.48
CA THR A 39 1.16 -19.06 -4.23
C THR A 39 1.55 -18.75 -5.68
N GLN A 40 2.39 -19.62 -6.25
CA GLN A 40 2.76 -19.59 -7.66
C GLN A 40 1.66 -20.19 -8.56
N ASP A 41 0.83 -21.08 -8.01
CA ASP A 41 -0.17 -21.83 -8.79
C ASP A 41 -1.36 -20.96 -9.21
N THR A 42 -1.63 -19.91 -8.44
CA THR A 42 -2.71 -18.95 -8.71
C THR A 42 -2.13 -17.54 -8.59
N PRO A 43 -1.56 -16.98 -9.68
CA PRO A 43 -0.99 -15.64 -9.65
C PRO A 43 -2.09 -14.65 -9.28
N SER A 44 -1.91 -13.99 -8.14
CA SER A 44 -2.78 -12.89 -7.75
C SER A 44 -2.43 -11.69 -8.62
N HIS A 45 -3.41 -11.12 -9.31
CA HIS A 45 -3.22 -9.93 -10.14
C HIS A 45 -3.15 -8.68 -9.26
N TYR A 46 -1.95 -8.38 -8.76
CA TYR A 46 -1.66 -7.16 -8.02
C TYR A 46 -0.37 -6.51 -8.50
N GLU A 47 -0.24 -5.23 -8.21
CA GLU A 47 0.99 -4.46 -8.43
C GLU A 47 1.72 -4.25 -7.09
N ALA A 48 3.03 -4.11 -7.07
CA ALA A 48 3.76 -3.72 -5.85
C ALA A 48 4.22 -2.26 -5.94
N LEU A 49 4.09 -1.50 -4.86
CA LEU A 49 4.66 -0.15 -4.78
C LEU A 49 6.05 -0.19 -4.14
N SER A 50 7.04 0.37 -4.83
CA SER A 50 8.35 0.69 -4.30
C SER A 50 8.48 2.20 -4.16
N TYR A 51 8.69 2.69 -2.95
CA TYR A 51 8.73 4.13 -2.66
C TYR A 51 9.68 4.40 -1.48
N VAL A 52 10.11 5.66 -1.36
CA VAL A 52 10.93 6.09 -0.23
C VAL A 52 10.06 6.33 1.00
N TRP A 53 10.41 5.67 2.10
CA TRP A 53 9.84 5.93 3.41
C TRP A 53 10.44 7.23 3.96
N ASP A 54 9.63 8.27 4.09
CA ASP A 54 10.01 9.55 4.65
C ASP A 54 9.51 9.71 6.10
N LYS A 55 10.06 10.70 6.80
CA LYS A 55 9.68 11.01 8.20
C LYS A 55 8.71 12.19 8.29
N GLU A 56 8.14 12.62 7.16
CA GLU A 56 7.34 13.84 7.12
C GLU A 56 5.98 13.64 7.81
N GLN A 57 5.74 14.46 8.83
CA GLN A 57 4.62 14.35 9.76
C GLN A 57 3.53 15.35 9.37
N ASN A 58 2.73 15.01 8.35
CA ASN A 58 1.37 15.55 8.21
C ASN A 58 0.50 14.65 7.30
N PRO A 59 0.18 13.41 7.72
CA PRO A 59 -0.55 12.46 6.88
C PRO A 59 -1.99 12.88 6.61
N ARG A 60 -2.50 12.64 5.41
CA ARG A 60 -3.94 12.44 5.25
C ARG A 60 -4.29 11.00 5.66
N PRO A 61 -5.40 10.78 6.39
CA PRO A 61 -5.85 9.44 6.73
C PRO A 61 -6.22 8.64 5.47
N ILE A 62 -5.88 7.35 5.45
CA ILE A 62 -6.39 6.40 4.47
C ILE A 62 -7.52 5.60 5.12
N TYR A 63 -8.72 5.69 4.58
CA TYR A 63 -9.91 5.08 5.15
C TYR A 63 -10.03 3.62 4.73
N VAL A 64 -10.36 2.74 5.69
CA VAL A 64 -10.56 1.31 5.41
C VAL A 64 -12.04 0.98 5.39
N GLY A 65 -12.53 0.51 4.24
CA GLY A 65 -13.92 0.14 4.00
C GLY A 65 -14.85 1.32 3.69
N LYS A 66 -16.06 1.02 3.19
CA LYS A 66 -17.04 2.03 2.70
C LYS A 66 -17.78 2.84 3.79
N HIS A 67 -17.57 2.55 5.07
CA HIS A 67 -18.34 3.13 6.18
C HIS A 67 -17.50 3.92 7.21
N GLU A 68 -16.29 4.33 6.85
CA GLU A 68 -15.50 5.40 7.54
C GLU A 68 -15.24 5.25 9.05
N ARG A 69 -15.27 4.04 9.63
CA ARG A 69 -15.02 3.89 11.07
C ARG A 69 -13.55 3.71 11.46
N SER A 70 -12.68 3.40 10.50
CA SER A 70 -11.26 3.14 10.76
C SER A 70 -10.35 3.71 9.69
N ALA A 71 -9.21 4.26 10.12
CA ALA A 71 -8.19 4.80 9.22
C ALA A 71 -6.79 4.28 9.56
N ILE A 72 -5.93 4.24 8.54
CA ILE A 72 -4.49 4.01 8.67
C ILE A 72 -3.77 5.34 8.42
N SER A 73 -2.91 5.74 9.35
CA SER A 73 -2.01 6.88 9.16
C SER A 73 -0.79 6.44 8.37
N VAL A 74 -0.56 7.07 7.22
CA VAL A 74 0.61 6.83 6.35
C VAL A 74 1.54 8.04 6.35
N THR A 75 2.62 8.05 5.59
CA THR A 75 3.40 9.27 5.43
C THR A 75 2.83 10.17 4.34
N ARG A 76 3.22 11.44 4.31
CA ARG A 76 2.79 12.38 3.26
C ARG A 76 3.17 11.87 1.87
N ASN A 77 4.39 11.35 1.70
CA ASN A 77 4.83 10.81 0.43
C ASN A 77 3.92 9.68 -0.06
N LEU A 78 3.52 8.76 0.83
CA LEU A 78 2.62 7.67 0.45
C LEU A 78 1.21 8.17 0.13
N THR A 79 0.68 9.15 0.87
CA THR A 79 -0.60 9.77 0.51
C THR A 79 -0.57 10.34 -0.92
N ILE A 80 0.47 11.12 -1.26
CA ILE A 80 0.60 11.71 -2.59
C ILE A 80 0.74 10.61 -3.65
N ALA A 81 1.57 9.59 -3.39
CA ALA A 81 1.69 8.45 -4.30
C ALA A 81 0.31 7.83 -4.58
N LEU A 82 -0.49 7.58 -3.54
CA LEU A 82 -1.82 6.98 -3.69
C LEU A 82 -2.77 7.85 -4.51
N ASP A 83 -2.75 9.17 -4.38
CA ASP A 83 -3.55 10.07 -5.22
C ASP A 83 -3.17 9.96 -6.70
N HIS A 84 -1.88 9.87 -7.01
CA HIS A 84 -1.40 9.69 -8.39
C HIS A 84 -1.65 8.28 -8.93
N LEU A 85 -1.68 7.27 -8.05
CA LEU A 85 -1.88 5.87 -8.43
C LEU A 85 -3.36 5.47 -8.51
N ARG A 86 -4.25 6.18 -7.80
CA ARG A 86 -5.69 5.93 -7.81
C ARG A 86 -6.27 6.25 -9.18
N TYR A 87 -7.01 5.30 -9.77
CA TYR A 87 -7.77 5.57 -10.98
C TYR A 87 -9.09 6.27 -10.64
N PRO A 88 -9.61 7.13 -11.53
CA PRO A 88 -10.86 7.84 -11.30
C PRO A 88 -12.11 6.95 -11.41
N ASP A 89 -12.02 5.81 -12.11
CA ASP A 89 -13.17 5.04 -12.59
C ASP A 89 -13.11 3.53 -12.30
N LYS A 90 -11.97 3.01 -11.85
CA LYS A 90 -11.79 1.59 -11.54
C LYS A 90 -10.92 1.37 -10.30
N PRO A 91 -11.09 0.24 -9.59
CA PRO A 91 -10.22 -0.09 -8.48
C PRO A 91 -8.81 -0.46 -8.96
N ARG A 92 -7.83 -0.30 -8.08
CA ARG A 92 -6.44 -0.74 -8.29
C ARG A 92 -5.98 -1.63 -7.13
N VAL A 93 -5.54 -2.84 -7.44
CA VAL A 93 -5.08 -3.81 -6.43
C VAL A 93 -3.56 -3.72 -6.29
N MET A 94 -3.08 -3.43 -5.09
CA MET A 94 -1.65 -3.23 -4.83
C MET A 94 -1.19 -3.90 -3.54
N TRP A 95 0.09 -4.24 -3.48
CA TRP A 95 0.82 -4.46 -2.24
C TRP A 95 1.65 -3.23 -1.92
N ILE A 96 1.44 -2.66 -0.73
CA ILE A 96 2.15 -1.49 -0.20
C ILE A 96 2.52 -1.81 1.23
N ASP A 97 3.82 -1.89 1.54
CA ASP A 97 4.34 -2.33 2.85
C ASP A 97 3.66 -1.63 4.06
N ALA A 98 3.55 -0.31 4.05
CA ALA A 98 2.99 0.48 5.15
C ALA A 98 1.48 0.27 5.34
N LEU A 99 0.77 -0.26 4.34
CA LEU A 99 -0.67 -0.53 4.41
C LEU A 99 -0.99 -2.02 4.54
N CYS A 100 -0.16 -2.90 4.00
CA CYS A 100 -0.41 -4.34 3.95
C CYS A 100 0.17 -5.09 5.16
N ILE A 101 1.17 -4.50 5.83
CA ILE A 101 1.84 -5.06 7.00
C ILE A 101 1.37 -4.32 8.25
N ASP A 102 1.02 -5.06 9.29
CA ASP A 102 0.84 -4.49 10.63
C ASP A 102 2.19 -4.01 11.17
N GLN A 103 2.44 -2.71 11.05
CA GLN A 103 3.69 -2.07 11.47
C GLN A 103 3.92 -2.11 12.98
N SER A 104 2.90 -2.45 13.78
CA SER A 104 3.01 -2.61 15.23
C SER A 104 3.44 -4.00 15.67
N SER A 105 3.41 -4.98 14.77
CA SER A 105 3.75 -6.38 15.05
C SER A 105 5.09 -6.76 14.44
N ASP A 106 6.14 -6.84 15.27
CA ASP A 106 7.47 -7.26 14.81
C ASP A 106 7.49 -8.70 14.27
N ILE A 107 6.60 -9.56 14.77
CA ILE A 107 6.42 -10.93 14.27
C ILE A 107 5.89 -10.90 12.83
N GLU A 108 4.86 -10.08 12.58
CA GLU A 108 4.29 -9.95 11.25
C GLU A 108 5.30 -9.29 10.29
N LYS A 109 5.94 -8.19 10.71
CA LYS A 109 6.98 -7.51 9.93
C LYS A 109 8.09 -8.46 9.52
N GLY A 110 8.64 -9.24 10.44
CA GLY A 110 9.68 -10.22 10.13
C GLY A 110 9.22 -11.25 9.10
N SER A 111 7.99 -11.75 9.24
CA SER A 111 7.39 -12.71 8.31
C SER A 111 7.16 -12.11 6.92
N GLN A 112 6.64 -10.89 6.84
CA GLN A 112 6.38 -10.20 5.57
C GLN A 112 7.68 -9.79 4.87
N VAL A 113 8.69 -9.34 5.61
CA VAL A 113 10.03 -9.04 5.08
C VAL A 113 10.66 -10.28 4.45
N ALA A 114 10.54 -11.45 5.10
CA ALA A 114 11.01 -12.72 4.54
C ALA A 114 10.27 -13.11 3.23
N LEU A 115 9.05 -12.62 3.03
CA LEU A 115 8.27 -12.84 1.80
C LEU A 115 8.53 -11.80 0.70
N MET A 116 9.10 -10.63 1.00
CA MET A 116 9.20 -9.51 0.05
C MET A 116 9.75 -9.92 -1.32
N GLY A 117 10.81 -10.73 -1.36
CA GLY A 117 11.36 -11.22 -2.64
C GLY A 117 10.34 -11.96 -3.50
N LYS A 118 9.46 -12.76 -2.89
CA LYS A 118 8.36 -13.45 -3.60
C LYS A 118 7.24 -12.48 -3.97
N ILE A 119 6.90 -11.54 -3.09
CA ILE A 119 5.85 -10.54 -3.32
C ILE A 119 6.19 -9.72 -4.56
N TYR A 120 7.37 -9.12 -4.63
CA TYR A 120 7.80 -8.35 -5.79
C TYR A 120 7.93 -9.21 -7.05
N ARG A 121 8.38 -10.47 -6.92
CA ARG A 121 8.49 -11.40 -8.05
C ARG A 121 7.13 -11.82 -8.62
N PHE A 122 6.11 -11.93 -7.78
CA PHE A 122 4.78 -12.40 -8.17
C PHE A 122 3.83 -11.26 -8.53
N ALA A 123 4.19 -10.01 -8.22
CA ALA A 123 3.46 -8.84 -8.69
C ALA A 123 3.45 -8.79 -10.23
N THR A 124 2.33 -8.36 -10.80
CA THR A 124 2.18 -8.16 -12.25
C THR A 124 3.15 -7.08 -12.76
N GLN A 125 3.39 -6.07 -11.93
CA GLN A 125 4.42 -5.05 -12.14
C GLN A 125 4.82 -4.43 -10.81
N VAL A 126 5.96 -3.76 -10.81
CA VAL A 126 6.44 -2.94 -9.69
C VAL A 126 6.39 -1.49 -10.12
N VAL A 127 5.66 -0.66 -9.38
CA VAL A 127 5.60 0.78 -9.59
C VAL A 127 6.63 1.45 -8.69
N ALA A 128 7.58 2.16 -9.27
CA ALA A 128 8.55 2.96 -8.52
C ALA A 128 8.03 4.40 -8.36
N TRP A 129 7.98 4.89 -7.12
CA TRP A 129 7.56 6.25 -6.79
C TRP A 129 8.70 7.01 -6.10
N PHE A 130 9.19 8.06 -6.74
CA PHE A 130 10.30 8.88 -6.27
C PHE A 130 9.87 10.18 -5.56
N GLY A 131 8.56 10.38 -5.38
CA GLY A 131 8.01 11.67 -4.95
C GLY A 131 7.59 12.54 -6.12
N LEU A 132 7.01 13.70 -5.81
CA LEU A 132 6.79 14.73 -6.83
C LEU A 132 8.15 15.19 -7.35
N GLU A 133 8.23 15.47 -8.66
CA GLU A 133 9.39 16.16 -9.23
C GLU A 133 9.60 17.45 -8.43
N GLN A 134 10.62 17.45 -7.56
CA GLN A 134 11.16 18.70 -7.08
C GLN A 134 11.89 19.31 -8.26
N ASP A 135 11.51 20.55 -8.59
CA ASP A 135 11.91 21.35 -9.75
C ASP A 135 13.41 21.74 -9.74
N ASN A 136 14.29 20.82 -9.36
CA ASN A 136 15.75 20.96 -9.29
C ASN A 136 16.50 19.66 -9.61
N SER A 137 15.86 18.68 -10.27
CA SER A 137 16.58 17.55 -10.89
C SER A 137 17.27 18.03 -12.17
N THR A 138 18.25 18.91 -12.04
CA THR A 138 19.13 19.27 -13.16
C THR A 138 19.87 18.01 -13.60
N ARG A 139 19.55 17.55 -14.82
CA ARG A 139 20.32 16.70 -15.73
C ARG A 139 21.56 16.03 -15.10
N ALA A 140 21.52 14.71 -14.95
CA ALA A 140 22.74 13.92 -14.97
C ALA A 140 23.09 13.61 -16.44
N LEU A 141 24.21 14.16 -16.92
CA LEU A 141 24.98 13.63 -18.05
C LEU A 141 25.82 12.44 -17.58
#